data_AF-A0A291QCY9-F1
#
_entry.id   AF-A0A291QCY9-F1
#
_cell.length_a   1.000
_cell.length_b   1.000
_cell.length_c   1.000
_cell.angle_alpha   90.00
_cell.angle_beta   90.00
_cell.angle_gamma   90.00
#
_symmetry.space_group_name_H-M   'P 1'
#
loop_
_entity.id
_entity.type
_entity.pdbx_description
1 polymer ?
#
loop_
_entity_poly.entity_id
_entity_poly.type
_entity_poly.pdbx_seq_one_letter_code
_entity_poly.pdbx_strand_id
1 'polypeptide(L)'
;MAALCVVCGAVLAMSQAIVARHRAGGAADLAALAAADRWGEGRDAACDAAGRVAAAQATRMVRCVVRGQVSEVTVTAEAGPFATEVGARAGPAGPVGADEVVGSVESVRPGARPTRQPSPVRP
;
A
#
# COMPACT_ATOMS: atom_id res chain seq x y z
N MET A 1 23.73 -34.50 -7.29
CA MET A 1 24.03 -33.05 -7.34
C MET A 1 23.00 -32.24 -8.11
N ALA A 2 22.68 -32.58 -9.37
CA ALA A 2 21.72 -31.82 -10.20
C ALA A 2 20.35 -31.59 -9.52
N ALA A 3 19.77 -32.61 -8.88
CA ALA A 3 18.49 -32.47 -8.17
C ALA A 3 18.55 -31.43 -7.02
N LEU A 4 19.63 -31.42 -6.24
CA LEU A 4 19.84 -30.44 -5.18
C LEU A 4 19.99 -29.02 -5.76
N CYS A 5 20.72 -28.88 -6.86
CA CYS A 5 20.86 -27.58 -7.55
C CYS A 5 19.50 -27.05 -8.03
N VAL A 6 18.65 -27.92 -8.59
CA VAL A 6 17.30 -27.54 -9.04
C VAL A 6 16.44 -27.12 -7.85
N VAL A 7 16.44 -27.89 -6.76
CA VAL A 7 15.65 -27.56 -5.56
C VAL A 7 16.15 -26.27 -4.92
N CYS A 8 17.46 -26.10 -4.72
CA CYS A 8 18.03 -24.87 -4.19
C CYS A 8 17.70 -23.66 -5.07
N GLY A 9 17.84 -23.79 -6.39
CA GLY A 9 17.47 -22.73 -7.33
C GLY A 9 15.99 -22.35 -7.24
N ALA A 10 15.10 -23.34 -7.16
CA ALA A 10 13.66 -23.11 -7.02
C ALA A 10 13.32 -22.41 -5.70
N VAL A 11 13.89 -22.86 -4.57
CA VAL A 11 13.66 -22.25 -3.25
C VAL A 11 14.20 -20.83 -3.19
N LEU A 12 15.38 -20.57 -3.76
CA LEU A 12 15.96 -19.23 -3.86
C LEU A 12 15.11 -18.30 -4.74
N ALA A 13 14.61 -18.78 -5.87
CA ALA A 13 13.71 -18.00 -6.71
C ALA A 13 12.40 -17.65 -5.97
N MET A 14 11.85 -18.62 -5.23
CA MET A 14 10.62 -18.44 -4.46
C MET A 14 10.82 -17.46 -3.28
N SER A 15 11.97 -17.53 -2.59
CA SER A 15 12.29 -16.61 -1.49
C SER A 15 12.46 -15.17 -1.97
N GLN A 16 13.13 -14.94 -3.09
CA GLN A 16 13.27 -13.60 -3.67
C GLN A 16 11.91 -12.98 -4.03
N ALA A 17 11.00 -13.79 -4.58
CA ALA A 17 9.64 -13.34 -4.89
C ALA A 17 8.85 -12.98 -3.62
N ILE A 18 9.00 -13.75 -2.54
CA ILE A 18 8.32 -13.49 -1.25
C ILE A 18 8.86 -12.21 -0.61
N VAL A 19 10.19 -12.04 -0.57
CA VAL A 19 10.83 -10.85 0.01
C VAL A 19 10.43 -9.57 -0.73
N ALA A 20 10.33 -9.62 -2.06
CA ALA A 20 9.86 -8.49 -2.86
C ALA A 20 8.41 -8.08 -2.50
N ARG A 21 7.51 -9.05 -2.30
CA ARG A 21 6.12 -8.76 -1.88
C ARG A 21 6.02 -8.25 -0.45
N HIS A 22 6.77 -8.84 0.47
CA HIS A 22 6.74 -8.41 1.88
C HIS A 22 7.24 -6.97 2.05
N ARG A 23 8.22 -6.56 1.23
CA ARG A 23 8.68 -5.16 1.20
C ARG A 23 7.61 -4.19 0.70
N ALA A 24 6.78 -4.60 -0.26
CA ALA A 24 5.68 -3.76 -0.74
C ALA A 24 4.65 -3.47 0.36
N GLY A 25 4.34 -4.48 1.19
CA GLY A 25 3.48 -4.32 2.37
C GLY A 25 4.09 -3.37 3.40
N GLY A 26 5.32 -3.65 3.83
CA GLY A 26 6.00 -2.82 4.84
C GLY A 26 6.26 -1.38 4.39
N ALA A 27 6.45 -1.15 3.09
CA ALA A 27 6.61 0.19 2.52
C ALA A 27 5.33 1.03 2.67
N ALA A 28 4.16 0.43 2.46
CA ALA A 28 2.88 1.09 2.63
C ALA A 28 2.66 1.48 4.10
N ASP A 29 2.96 0.58 5.04
CA ASP A 29 2.82 0.81 6.48
C ASP A 29 3.73 1.94 6.97
N LEU A 30 5.00 1.94 6.56
CA LEU A 30 5.94 3.00 6.91
C LEU A 30 5.55 4.35 6.30
N ALA A 31 5.04 4.36 5.07
CA ALA A 31 4.55 5.57 4.43
C ALA A 31 3.29 6.11 5.13
N ALA A 32 2.38 5.22 5.56
CA ALA A 32 1.21 5.60 6.33
C ALA A 32 1.59 6.14 7.72
N LEU A 33 2.53 5.53 8.43
CA LEU A 33 3.02 6.05 9.72
C LEU A 33 3.69 7.42 9.57
N ALA A 34 4.51 7.62 8.52
CA ALA A 34 5.14 8.91 8.26
C ALA A 34 4.13 10.03 7.92
N ALA A 35 3.04 9.70 7.22
CA ALA A 35 1.93 10.63 7.01
C ALA A 35 1.17 10.90 8.31
N ALA A 36 0.96 9.85 9.12
CA ALA A 36 0.30 9.98 10.40
C ALA A 36 1.09 10.91 11.34
N ASP A 37 2.42 10.79 11.46
CA ASP A 37 3.22 11.66 12.34
C ASP A 37 3.11 13.16 12.00
N ARG A 38 2.87 13.47 10.73
CA ARG A 38 2.81 14.82 10.17
C ARG A 38 1.38 15.37 10.07
N TRP A 39 0.37 14.67 10.60
CA TRP A 39 -1.04 15.06 10.44
C TRP A 39 -1.34 16.49 10.92
N GLY A 40 -0.66 16.95 11.98
CA GLY A 40 -0.83 18.29 12.56
C GLY A 40 -0.18 19.42 11.75
N GLU A 41 0.74 19.11 10.84
CA GLU A 41 1.38 20.08 9.94
C GLU A 41 0.54 20.35 8.67
N GLY A 42 -0.53 19.58 8.48
CA GLY A 42 -1.43 19.68 7.33
C GLY A 42 -1.22 18.57 6.30
N ARG A 43 -2.16 18.48 5.36
CA ARG A 43 -2.23 17.39 4.37
C ARG A 43 -0.98 17.31 3.50
N ASP A 44 -0.47 18.44 3.04
CA ASP A 44 0.63 18.48 2.08
C ASP A 44 1.93 17.97 2.74
N ALA A 45 2.24 18.43 3.96
CA ALA A 45 3.39 17.96 4.73
C ALA A 45 3.34 16.46 5.04
N ALA A 46 2.14 15.92 5.29
CA ALA A 46 1.91 14.49 5.51
C ALA A 46 2.10 13.66 4.23
N CYS A 47 1.53 14.10 3.11
CA CYS A 47 1.67 13.39 1.84
C CYS A 47 3.11 13.47 1.29
N ASP A 48 3.81 14.57 1.50
CA ASP A 48 5.22 14.70 1.14
C ASP A 48 6.10 13.73 1.94
N ALA A 49 5.81 13.53 3.23
CA ALA A 49 6.51 12.56 4.05
C ALA A 49 6.29 11.12 3.57
N ALA A 50 5.04 10.74 3.31
CA ALA A 50 4.71 9.45 2.72
C ALA A 50 5.39 9.23 1.36
N GLY A 51 5.42 10.26 0.51
CA GLY A 51 6.09 10.20 -0.79
C GLY A 51 7.58 9.92 -0.70
N ARG A 52 8.29 10.56 0.26
CA ARG A 52 9.71 10.29 0.51
C ARG A 52 9.96 8.86 0.94
N VAL A 53 9.10 8.31 1.82
CA VAL A 53 9.22 6.92 2.28
C VAL A 53 8.94 5.94 1.14
N ALA A 54 7.90 6.17 0.35
CA ALA A 54 7.58 5.33 -0.80
C ALA A 54 8.76 5.25 -1.78
N ALA A 55 9.35 6.41 -2.12
CA ALA A 55 10.51 6.50 -3.00
C ALA A 55 11.74 5.77 -2.43
N ALA A 56 12.02 5.92 -1.12
CA ALA A 56 13.09 5.21 -0.44
C ALA A 56 12.92 3.68 -0.45
N GLN A 57 11.67 3.20 -0.51
CA GLN A 57 11.33 1.78 -0.58
C GLN A 57 11.17 1.26 -2.02
N ALA A 58 11.57 2.05 -3.03
CA ALA A 58 11.38 1.73 -4.45
C ALA A 58 9.92 1.41 -4.83
N THR A 59 8.98 2.09 -4.17
CA THR A 59 7.54 2.03 -4.48
C THR A 59 7.06 3.39 -4.94
N ARG A 60 6.02 3.42 -5.80
CA ARG A 60 5.44 4.66 -6.30
C ARG A 60 4.13 4.92 -5.59
N MET A 61 4.01 6.08 -4.94
CA MET A 61 2.74 6.51 -4.34
C MET A 61 1.72 6.85 -5.42
N VAL A 62 0.54 6.24 -5.34
CA VAL A 62 -0.58 6.48 -6.28
C VAL A 62 -1.71 7.30 -5.65
N ARG A 63 -1.86 7.23 -4.32
CA ARG A 63 -2.89 7.96 -3.59
C ARG A 63 -2.45 8.27 -2.17
N CYS A 64 -2.74 9.49 -1.72
CA CYS A 64 -2.58 9.92 -0.33
C CYS A 64 -3.81 10.69 0.11
N VAL A 65 -4.45 10.21 1.18
CA VAL A 65 -5.62 10.81 1.79
C VAL A 65 -5.37 10.96 3.28
N VAL A 66 -5.54 12.18 3.80
CA VAL A 66 -5.45 12.47 5.24
C VAL A 66 -6.79 13.03 5.68
N ARG A 67 -7.37 12.43 6.72
CA ARG A 67 -8.66 12.80 7.32
C ARG A 67 -8.45 12.95 8.83
N GLY A 68 -8.25 14.19 9.29
CA GLY A 68 -7.90 14.45 10.69
C GLY A 68 -6.60 13.72 11.05
N GLN A 69 -6.66 12.83 12.05
CA GLN A 69 -5.51 12.05 12.52
C GLN A 69 -5.29 10.74 11.75
N VAL A 70 -6.17 10.40 10.79
CA VAL A 70 -6.08 9.15 10.03
C VAL A 70 -5.57 9.42 8.62
N SER A 71 -4.50 8.75 8.25
CA SER A 71 -3.89 8.78 6.93
C SER A 71 -4.09 7.44 6.22
N GLU A 72 -4.31 7.51 4.92
CA GLU A 72 -4.49 6.37 4.03
C GLU A 72 -3.60 6.59 2.82
N VAL A 73 -2.63 5.70 2.65
CA VAL A 73 -1.61 5.77 1.61
C VAL A 73 -1.71 4.51 0.76
N THR A 74 -1.76 4.71 -0.55
CA THR A 74 -1.70 3.62 -1.52
C THR A 74 -0.45 3.78 -2.35
N VAL A 75 0.35 2.73 -2.40
CA VAL A 75 1.57 2.63 -3.18
C VAL A 75 1.47 1.50 -4.19
N THR A 76 2.24 1.61 -5.26
CA THR A 76 2.45 0.57 -6.26
C THR A 76 3.85 0.03 -6.08
N ALA A 77 3.97 -1.28 -6.00
CA ALA A 77 5.25 -1.97 -6.00
C ALA A 77 5.38 -2.79 -7.29
N GLU A 78 6.54 -2.69 -7.91
CA GLU A 78 6.91 -3.50 -9.07
C GLU A 78 7.70 -4.72 -8.57
N ALA A 79 7.14 -5.91 -8.79
CA ALA A 79 7.76 -7.19 -8.44
C ALA A 79 8.00 -7.99 -9.73
N GLY A 80 9.05 -7.60 -10.46
CA GLY A 80 9.35 -8.15 -11.78
C GLY A 80 8.26 -7.77 -12.80
N PRO A 81 7.66 -8.71 -13.54
CA PRO A 81 6.64 -8.40 -14.56
C PRO A 81 5.27 -8.02 -13.96
N PHE A 82 5.13 -8.04 -12.62
CA PHE A 82 3.87 -7.76 -11.95
C PHE A 82 3.96 -6.43 -11.19
N ALA A 83 3.01 -5.53 -11.44
CA ALA A 83 2.77 -4.36 -10.60
C ALA A 83 1.59 -4.67 -9.67
N THR A 84 1.78 -4.43 -8.37
CA THR A 84 0.73 -4.62 -7.36
C THR A 84 0.49 -3.33 -6.59
N GLU A 85 -0.77 -2.92 -6.50
CA GLU A 85 -1.23 -1.84 -5.63
C GLU A 85 -1.42 -2.37 -4.21
N VAL A 86 -0.86 -1.65 -3.23
CA VAL A 86 -0.95 -1.96 -1.80
C VAL A 86 -1.36 -0.70 -1.06
N GLY A 87 -2.42 -0.79 -0.26
CA GLY A 87 -2.92 0.28 0.58
C GLY A 87 -2.65 0.00 2.05
N ALA A 88 -2.25 1.03 2.79
CA ALA A 88 -2.15 1.01 4.24
C ALA A 88 -2.86 2.23 4.83
N ARG A 89 -3.45 2.05 6.01
CA ARG A 89 -4.12 3.09 6.77
C ARG A 89 -3.48 3.16 8.16
N ALA A 90 -3.08 4.36 8.56
CA ALA A 90 -2.52 4.63 9.88
C ALA A 90 -3.27 5.78 10.54
N GLY A 91 -3.66 5.58 11.79
CA GLY A 91 -4.27 6.59 12.64
C GLY A 91 -4.16 6.16 14.10
N PRO A 92 -4.42 7.05 15.06
CA PRO A 92 -4.46 6.68 16.47
C PRO A 92 -5.44 5.51 16.66
N ALA A 93 -5.10 4.57 17.56
CA ALA A 93 -6.00 3.50 17.92
C ALA A 93 -7.31 4.12 18.42
N GLY A 94 -8.34 4.08 17.59
CA GLY A 94 -9.68 4.49 18.00
C GLY A 94 -10.15 3.58 19.13
N PRO A 95 -11.07 4.04 20.00
CA PRO A 95 -11.77 3.11 20.87
C PRO A 95 -12.37 2.01 20.00
N VAL A 96 -12.02 0.75 20.29
CA VAL A 96 -12.50 -0.42 19.55
C VAL A 96 -14.00 -0.57 19.85
N GLY A 97 -14.82 0.22 19.18
CA GLY A 97 -16.26 0.04 19.14
C GLY A 97 -16.52 -1.20 18.29
N ALA A 98 -17.26 -2.15 18.85
CA ALA A 98 -17.50 -3.50 18.32
C ALA A 98 -18.29 -3.57 16.98
N ASP A 99 -18.26 -2.52 16.14
CA ASP A 99 -18.97 -2.46 14.85
C ASP A 99 -18.07 -2.64 13.62
N GLU A 100 -16.74 -2.67 13.77
CA GLU A 100 -15.80 -2.77 12.63
C GLU A 100 -15.22 -4.19 12.44
N VAL A 101 -16.04 -5.24 12.62
CA VAL A 101 -15.72 -6.59 12.09
C VAL A 101 -16.30 -6.78 10.67
N VAL A 102 -16.99 -5.78 10.12
CA VAL A 102 -17.60 -5.83 8.78
C VAL A 102 -16.99 -4.75 7.88
N GLY A 103 -15.74 -4.96 7.45
CA GLY A 103 -15.02 -3.92 6.72
C GLY A 103 -13.83 -4.39 5.91
N SER A 104 -14.07 -5.20 4.88
CA SER A 104 -13.20 -5.32 3.71
C SER A 104 -11.84 -6.03 3.89
N VAL A 105 -11.88 -7.36 3.83
CA VAL A 105 -10.93 -8.08 2.99
C VAL A 105 -11.57 -8.24 1.60
N GLU A 106 -11.89 -7.12 0.94
CA GLU A 106 -12.07 -7.16 -0.51
C GLU A 106 -10.67 -7.32 -1.11
N SER A 107 -10.33 -8.59 -1.34
CA SER A 107 -9.25 -9.03 -2.20
C SER A 107 -9.28 -8.20 -3.50
N VAL A 108 -8.41 -7.20 -3.58
CA VAL A 108 -8.11 -6.45 -4.81
C VAL A 108 -7.60 -7.48 -5.82
N ARG A 109 -8.47 -7.84 -6.77
CA ARG A 109 -8.10 -8.56 -7.98
C ARG A 109 -7.16 -7.66 -8.80
N PRO A 110 -6.06 -8.18 -9.36
CA PRO A 110 -5.26 -7.40 -10.30
C PRO A 110 -6.04 -7.27 -11.62
N GLY A 111 -6.69 -6.12 -11.81
CA GLY A 111 -7.20 -5.70 -13.12
C GLY A 111 -8.61 -5.12 -13.10
N ALA A 112 -8.72 -3.80 -12.97
CA ALA A 112 -9.73 -3.01 -13.67
C ALA A 112 -9.35 -1.52 -13.62
N ARG A 113 -9.15 -0.93 -14.80
CA ARG A 113 -8.96 0.51 -15.00
C ARG A 113 -10.29 1.20 -14.61
N PRO A 114 -10.33 2.21 -13.71
CA PRO A 114 -11.59 2.88 -13.38
C PRO A 114 -12.05 3.72 -14.58
N THR A 115 -13.11 3.30 -15.24
CA THR A 115 -13.83 4.17 -16.17
C THR A 115 -14.49 5.28 -15.35
N ARG A 116 -14.01 6.52 -15.52
CA ARG A 116 -14.73 7.73 -15.09
C ARG A 116 -16.15 7.67 -15.67
N GLN A 117 -17.15 7.52 -14.82
CA GLN A 117 -18.54 7.71 -15.21
C GLN A 117 -18.90 9.19 -14.96
N PRO A 118 -19.34 9.95 -15.97
CA PRO A 118 -19.73 11.34 -15.79
C PRO A 118 -21.07 11.42 -15.04
N SER A 119 -21.13 12.25 -13.99
CA SER A 119 -22.35 12.53 -13.23
C SER A 119 -23.42 13.19 -14.11
N PRO A 120 -24.71 12.82 -13.98
CA PRO A 120 -25.79 13.52 -14.67
C PRO A 120 -26.06 14.88 -14.01
N VAL A 121 -26.00 15.94 -14.80
CA VAL A 121 -26.51 17.27 -14.43
C VAL A 121 -28.04 17.19 -14.47
N ARG A 122 -28.70 17.43 -13.33
CA ARG A 122 -30.15 17.69 -13.29
C ARG A 122 -30.38 19.22 -13.38
N PRO A 123 -31.35 19.67 -14.19
CA PRO A 123 -31.73 21.08 -14.31
C PRO A 123 -32.50 21.57 -13.08
#